data_AF-A0A0F6QZD9-F1
#
_entry.id   AF-A0A0F6QZD9-F1
#
_cell.length_a   1.000
_cell.length_b   1.000
_cell.length_c   1.000
_cell.angle_alpha   90.00
_cell.angle_beta   90.00
_cell.angle_gamma   90.00
#
_symmetry.space_group_name_H-M   'P 1'
#
loop_
_entity.id
_entity.type
_entity.pdbx_description
1 polymer ?
#
loop_
_entity_poly.entity_id
_entity_poly.type
_entity_poly.pdbx_seq_one_letter_code
_entity_poly.pdbx_strand_id
1 'polypeptide(L)'
;MWEKNGDDFLVARYLILRNLTEDPEEASSANAALLGEVRQLEDRLGLSPMAMKRLQWEIEDIQPVLVSDDVRVVDARERFGKL
;
A
#
# COMPACT_ATOMS: atom_id res chain seq x y z
N MET A 1 1.85 0.47 -13.16
CA MET A 1 3.22 1.04 -13.29
C MET A 1 4.27 0.04 -12.80
N TRP A 2 4.07 -0.62 -11.65
CA TRP A 2 4.86 -1.76 -11.14
C TRP A 2 4.62 -3.11 -11.87
N GLU A 3 3.40 -3.38 -12.32
CA GLU A 3 3.03 -4.61 -13.05
C GLU A 3 3.77 -4.74 -14.39
N LYS A 4 4.11 -3.59 -15.00
CA LYS A 4 4.90 -3.56 -16.24
C LYS A 4 6.39 -3.82 -16.01
N ASN A 5 6.87 -3.63 -14.77
CA ASN A 5 8.25 -3.87 -14.38
C ASN A 5 8.45 -5.26 -13.77
N GLY A 6 7.38 -6.02 -13.51
CA GLY A 6 7.44 -7.32 -12.84
C GLY A 6 7.74 -7.21 -11.34
N ASP A 7 7.50 -6.06 -10.73
CA ASP A 7 7.80 -5.78 -9.32
C ASP A 7 6.69 -6.27 -8.35
N ASP A 8 5.77 -7.12 -8.82
CA ASP A 8 4.57 -7.52 -8.07
C ASP A 8 4.91 -8.17 -6.72
N PHE A 9 5.93 -9.02 -6.69
CA PHE A 9 6.42 -9.64 -5.47
C PHE A 9 7.06 -8.64 -4.50
N LEU A 10 7.66 -7.58 -5.03
CA LEU A 10 8.33 -6.55 -4.25
C LEU A 10 7.27 -5.64 -3.58
N VAL A 11 6.20 -5.30 -4.31
CA VAL A 11 5.04 -4.60 -3.76
C VAL A 11 4.32 -5.45 -2.72
N ALA A 12 4.06 -6.74 -3.01
CA ALA A 12 3.41 -7.64 -2.06
C ALA A 12 4.22 -7.77 -0.76
N ARG A 13 5.54 -7.93 -0.86
CA ARG A 13 6.44 -7.97 0.29
C ARG A 13 6.42 -6.66 1.08
N TYR A 14 6.46 -5.53 0.39
CA TYR A 14 6.38 -4.21 1.04
C TYR A 14 5.09 -4.07 1.85
N LEU A 15 3.93 -4.44 1.28
CA LEU A 15 2.65 -4.36 1.98
C LEU A 15 2.61 -5.24 3.23
N ILE A 16 3.11 -6.48 3.13
CA ILE A 16 3.16 -7.41 4.28
C ILE A 16 4.03 -6.81 5.39
N LEU A 17 5.25 -6.39 5.07
CA LEU A 17 6.18 -5.86 6.06
C LEU A 17 5.68 -4.56 6.69
N ARG A 18 5.11 -3.66 5.88
CA ARG A 18 4.52 -2.41 6.35
C ARG A 18 3.39 -2.67 7.35
N ASN A 19 2.48 -3.58 7.02
CA ASN A 19 1.36 -3.90 7.90
C ASN A 19 1.82 -4.52 9.23
N LEU A 20 2.82 -5.41 9.20
CA LEU A 20 3.42 -5.97 10.41
C LEU A 20 4.06 -4.88 11.29
N THR A 21 4.72 -3.89 10.68
CA THR A 21 5.36 -2.81 11.44
C THR A 21 4.39 -1.73 11.95
N GLU A 22 3.24 -1.55 11.30
CA GLU A 22 2.22 -0.57 11.67
C GLU A 22 1.15 -1.13 12.60
N ASP A 23 1.13 -2.45 12.84
CA ASP A 23 0.20 -3.07 13.78
C ASP A 23 0.48 -2.56 15.21
N PRO A 24 -0.48 -1.86 15.85
CA PRO A 24 -0.29 -1.31 17.19
C PRO A 24 -0.06 -2.37 18.26
N GLU A 25 -0.45 -3.63 18.04
CA GLU A 25 -0.18 -4.73 18.97
C GLU A 25 1.28 -5.22 18.89
N GLU A 26 1.89 -5.19 17.70
CA GLU A 26 3.28 -5.60 17.47
C GLU A 26 4.29 -4.44 17.50
N ALA A 27 3.81 -3.19 17.43
CA ALA A 27 4.62 -1.96 17.42
C ALA A 27 5.54 -1.83 18.65
N SER A 28 5.15 -2.42 19.79
CA SER A 28 5.98 -2.50 21.00
C SER A 28 7.28 -3.30 20.80
N SER A 29 7.35 -4.13 19.76
CA SER A 29 8.48 -5.01 19.43
C SER A 29 9.12 -4.67 18.08
N ALA A 30 8.86 -3.47 17.56
CA ALA A 30 9.31 -3.03 16.24
C ALA A 30 10.82 -3.27 16.06
N ASN A 31 11.13 -4.34 15.33
CA ASN A 31 12.49 -4.78 15.09
C ASN A 31 13.18 -3.79 14.15
N ALA A 32 14.26 -3.15 14.60
CA ALA A 32 15.01 -2.18 13.80
C ALA A 32 15.47 -2.75 12.44
N ALA A 33 15.70 -4.07 12.36
CA ALA A 33 16.02 -4.74 11.10
C ALA A 33 14.83 -4.72 10.12
N LEU A 34 13.60 -4.92 10.60
CA LEU A 34 12.38 -4.86 9.78
C LEU A 34 12.13 -3.44 9.27
N LEU A 35 12.32 -2.43 10.11
CA LEU A 35 12.21 -1.02 9.70
C LEU A 35 13.25 -0.65 8.61
N GLY A 36 14.45 -1.23 8.69
CA GLY A 36 15.48 -1.08 7.66
C GLY A 36 15.08 -1.69 6.32
N GLU A 37 14.50 -2.90 6.34
CA GLU A 37 13.95 -3.57 5.15
C GLU A 37 12.83 -2.76 4.50
N VAL A 38 11.87 -2.26 5.30
CA VAL A 38 10.77 -1.41 4.81
C VAL A 38 11.32 -0.19 4.09
N ARG A 39 12.28 0.52 4.69
CA ARG A 39 12.90 1.71 4.07
C ARG A 39 13.62 1.41 2.76
N GLN A 40 14.31 0.27 2.67
CA GLN A 40 14.96 -0.15 1.42
C GLN A 40 13.94 -0.45 0.31
N LEU A 41 12.80 -1.04 0.66
CA LEU A 41 11.72 -1.29 -0.28
C LEU A 41 11.05 0.02 -0.73
N GLU A 42 10.84 0.98 0.18
CA GLU A 42 10.33 2.31 -0.14
C GLU A 42 11.24 3.06 -1.11
N ASP A 43 12.55 3.03 -0.90
CA ASP A 43 13.52 3.66 -1.80
C ASP A 43 13.52 3.04 -3.20
N ARG A 44 13.37 1.71 -3.29
CA ARG A 44 13.26 0.99 -4.57
C ARG A 44 11.98 1.29 -5.32
N LEU A 45 10.85 1.34 -4.61
CA LEU A 45 9.54 1.65 -5.17
C LEU A 45 9.35 3.16 -5.45
N GLY A 46 10.28 4.00 -4.99
CA GLY A 46 10.18 5.45 -5.11
C GLY A 46 9.15 6.07 -4.16
N LEU A 47 8.75 5.33 -3.12
CA LEU A 47 7.79 5.75 -2.09
C LEU A 47 8.44 6.56 -0.97
N SER A 48 9.77 6.70 -0.95
CA SER A 48 10.40 7.54 0.05
C SER A 48 10.07 9.02 -0.17
N PRO A 49 9.97 9.85 0.89
CA PRO A 49 9.56 11.25 0.76
C PRO A 49 10.42 12.06 -0.24
N MET A 50 11.71 11.75 -0.33
CA MET A 50 12.60 12.37 -1.31
C MET A 50 12.34 11.87 -2.73
N ALA A 51 12.07 10.58 -2.91
CA ALA A 51 11.74 10.02 -4.21
C ALA A 51 10.40 10.55 -4.72
N MET A 52 9.37 10.60 -3.87
CA MET A 52 8.07 11.21 -4.19
C MET A 52 8.22 12.69 -4.56
N LYS A 53 9.02 13.47 -3.80
CA LYS A 53 9.32 14.87 -4.13
C LYS A 53 10.05 15.01 -5.47
N ARG A 54 11.04 14.15 -5.75
CA ARG A 54 11.83 14.17 -6.99
C ARG A 54 11.00 13.77 -8.21
N LEU A 55 10.12 12.79 -8.03
CA LEU A 55 9.19 12.32 -9.05
C LEU A 55 7.99 13.24 -9.21
N GLN A 56 7.92 14.35 -8.44
CA GLN A 56 6.78 15.27 -8.42
C GLN A 56 5.47 14.52 -8.28
N TRP A 57 5.42 13.56 -7.34
CA TRP A 57 4.18 12.88 -7.01
C TRP A 57 3.22 13.93 -6.47
N GLU A 58 2.30 14.34 -7.32
CA GLU A 58 1.11 15.05 -6.92
C GLU A 58 0.13 13.98 -6.48
N ILE A 59 -0.36 14.09 -5.24
CA ILE A 59 -1.60 13.42 -4.90
C ILE A 59 -2.63 14.21 -5.68
N GLU A 60 -2.93 13.78 -6.90
CA GLU A 60 -4.12 14.28 -7.59
C GLU A 60 -5.26 14.07 -6.60
N ASP A 61 -5.92 15.17 -6.22
CA ASP A 61 -7.20 15.07 -5.52
C ASP A 61 -8.01 14.09 -6.36
N ILE A 62 -8.29 12.93 -5.78
CA ILE A 62 -9.03 11.85 -6.42
C ILE A 62 -10.28 12.52 -6.95
N GLN A 63 -10.31 12.80 -8.26
CA GLN A 63 -11.52 13.24 -8.93
C GLN A 63 -12.52 12.16 -8.53
N PRO A 64 -13.60 12.50 -7.81
CA PRO A 64 -14.55 11.50 -7.37
C PRO A 64 -14.93 10.75 -8.63
N VAL A 65 -14.53 9.46 -8.69
CA VAL A 65 -14.90 8.60 -9.80
C VAL A 65 -16.41 8.75 -9.85
N LEU A 66 -16.91 9.38 -10.91
CA LEU A 66 -18.34 9.47 -11.16
C LEU A 66 -18.78 8.01 -11.22
N VAL A 67 -19.34 7.53 -10.11
CA VAL A 67 -19.89 6.20 -10.01
C VAL A 67 -20.97 6.19 -11.08
N SER A 68 -20.70 5.53 -12.21
CA SER A 68 -21.77 5.16 -13.10
C SER A 68 -22.73 4.34 -12.25
N ASP A 69 -24.02 4.69 -12.22
CA ASP A 69 -25.08 4.10 -11.39
C ASP A 69 -25.17 2.56 -11.45
N ASP A 70 -24.39 1.91 -12.32
CA ASP A 70 -24.34 0.47 -12.53
C ASP A 70 -23.29 -0.28 -11.66
N VAL A 71 -22.42 0.43 -10.92
CA VAL A 71 -21.45 -0.23 -10.02
C VAL A 71 -22.04 -0.39 -8.63
N ARG A 72 -22.64 -1.55 -8.35
CA ARG A 72 -23.09 -1.91 -6.99
C ARG A 72 -21.88 -2.15 -6.09
N VAL A 73 -21.65 -1.25 -5.16
CA VAL A 73 -20.77 -1.48 -4.01
C VAL A 73 -21.43 -2.53 -3.11
N VAL A 74 -20.92 -3.76 -3.13
CA VAL A 74 -21.40 -4.85 -2.27
C VAL A 74 -20.72 -4.73 -0.90
N ASP A 75 -21.52 -4.63 0.16
CA ASP A 75 -21.02 -4.61 1.53
C ASP A 75 -20.29 -5.92 1.83
N ALA A 76 -19.05 -5.83 2.33
CA ALA A 76 -18.24 -6.99 2.66
C ALA A 76 -18.94 -7.93 3.66
N ARG A 77 -19.77 -7.38 4.57
CA ARG A 77 -20.54 -8.17 5.53
C ARG A 77 -21.59 -9.06 4.87
N GLU A 78 -22.20 -8.60 3.77
CA GLU A 78 -23.16 -9.41 3.01
C GLU A 78 -22.48 -10.55 2.25
N ARG A 79 -21.24 -10.34 1.78
CA ARG A 79 -20.50 -11.34 1.00
C ARG A 79 -20.05 -12.53 1.85
N PHE A 80 -19.63 -12.29 3.09
CA PHE A 80 -19.09 -13.32 3.97
C PHE A 80 -20.12 -13.95 4.92
N GLY A 81 -21.34 -13.41 5.01
CA GLY A 81 -22.42 -13.99 5.83
C GLY A 81 -23.11 -15.22 5.22
N LYS A 82 -22.74 -15.64 4.00
CA LYS A 82 -23.31 -16.82 3.30
C LYS A 82 -22.35 -18.01 3.20
N LEU A 83 -21.22 -17.97 3.91
CA LEU A 83 -20.34 -19.13 4.12
C LEU A 83 -20.70 -19.80 5.44
#